data_AF-A0A8J9YF67-F1
#
_entry.id   AF-A0A8J9YF67-F1
#
_cell.length_a   1.000
_cell.length_b   1.000
_cell.length_c   1.000
_cell.angle_alpha   90.00
_cell.angle_beta   90.00
_cell.angle_gamma   90.00
#
_symmetry.space_group_name_H-M   'P 1'
#
loop_
_entity.id
_entity.type
_entity.pdbx_description
1 polymer ?
#
loop_
_entity_poly.entity_id
_entity_poly.type
_entity_poly.pdbx_seq_one_letter_code
_entity_poly.pdbx_strand_id
1 'polypeptide(L)'
;MLKITLCCTIISLSVCVAVYIAKGDCPTNEEYLLCGPSCANCSNPNPMNCSDDCVEGCYCMTGYLRNDNGTCVTVDKCVTTLSCGVNEEFLPCGSACPATCSIPEPEVCGLDCSMGCFCKEGFYRDEISHRCVTFDKCPVDTNLCFNKNEVYDVCNGSCEPSCSDPEPVCTKACTSGCICTSGLLRNLEGDCVSVDKCSVNGTVPDVLTKYLNTINNILHLSII
;
A
#
# COMPACT_ATOMS: atom_id res chain seq x y z
N MET A 1 33.86 11.94 23.63
CA MET A 1 34.77 12.47 24.67
C MET A 1 36.12 12.79 24.04
N LEU A 2 36.49 14.07 24.05
CA LEU A 2 37.78 14.56 23.54
C LEU A 2 38.90 14.02 24.45
N LYS A 3 39.70 13.05 23.98
CA LYS A 3 40.89 12.59 24.73
C LYS A 3 42.08 13.46 24.37
N ILE A 4 42.45 14.35 25.29
CA ILE A 4 43.64 15.18 25.20
C ILE A 4 44.83 14.33 25.67
N THR A 5 45.63 13.82 24.73
CA THR A 5 46.89 13.16 25.07
C THR A 5 48.03 14.17 24.95
N LEU A 6 48.41 14.78 26.07
CA LEU A 6 49.60 15.62 26.18
C LEU A 6 50.85 14.72 26.07
N CYS A 7 51.47 14.66 24.88
CA CYS A 7 52.78 14.06 24.74
C CYS A 7 53.83 15.11 25.16
N CYS A 8 54.06 15.26 26.46
CA CYS A 8 55.20 16.01 27.00
C CYS A 8 56.46 15.14 26.91
N THR A 9 57.09 15.05 25.75
CA THR A 9 58.49 14.61 25.68
C THR A 9 59.38 15.80 26.02
N ILE A 10 60.00 15.72 27.19
CA ILE A 10 60.96 16.66 27.74
C ILE A 10 62.13 16.80 26.74
N ILE A 11 62.39 18.02 26.24
CA ILE A 11 63.70 18.70 26.14
C ILE A 11 63.58 19.89 25.16
N SER A 12 63.93 21.08 25.69
CA SER A 12 64.20 22.37 25.04
C SER A 12 63.02 23.21 24.53
N LEU A 13 63.01 24.47 24.99
CA LEU A 13 62.09 25.55 24.60
C LEU A 13 62.06 25.72 23.08
N SER A 14 61.12 25.08 22.40
CA SER A 14 60.67 25.48 21.07
C SER A 14 59.25 24.98 20.89
N VAL A 15 58.34 25.95 20.74
CA VAL A 15 56.94 25.88 20.33
C VAL A 15 56.34 24.46 20.34
N CYS A 16 55.53 24.16 21.37
CA CYS A 16 54.57 23.05 21.30
C CYS A 16 53.58 23.36 20.16
N VAL A 17 53.89 22.90 18.95
CA VAL A 17 52.90 22.83 17.88
C VAL A 17 51.94 21.73 18.32
N ALA A 18 50.76 22.13 18.80
CA ALA A 18 49.66 21.22 18.97
C ALA A 18 49.32 20.65 17.59
N VAL A 19 49.77 19.42 17.32
CA VAL A 19 49.31 18.67 16.15
C VAL A 19 47.88 18.23 16.46
N TYR A 20 46.92 19.03 16.04
CA TYR A 20 45.51 18.68 16.07
C TYR A 20 45.27 17.63 14.98
N ILE A 21 45.25 16.34 15.35
CA ILE A 21 44.69 15.32 14.46
C ILE A 21 43.17 15.46 14.56
N ALA A 22 42.58 16.15 13.58
CA ALA A 22 41.14 16.17 13.42
C ALA A 22 40.65 14.73 13.24
N LYS A 23 39.72 14.32 14.09
CA LYS A 23 39.08 13.00 14.04
C LYS A 23 38.18 12.96 12.80
N GLY A 24 38.69 12.33 11.74
CA GLY A 24 37.97 11.75 10.61
C GLY A 24 36.93 12.63 9.93
N ASP A 25 37.34 13.41 8.93
CA ASP A 25 36.39 13.98 7.98
C ASP A 25 35.74 12.82 7.20
N CYS A 26 34.46 12.57 7.44
CA CYS A 26 33.72 11.59 6.68
C CYS A 26 33.58 12.03 5.20
N PRO A 27 33.49 11.09 4.26
CA PRO A 27 33.24 11.40 2.85
C PRO A 27 31.94 12.20 2.64
N THR A 28 31.74 12.74 1.43
CA THR A 28 30.52 13.49 1.07
C THR A 28 29.26 12.64 1.30
N ASN A 29 28.23 13.25 1.91
CA ASN A 29 26.97 12.62 2.30
C ASN A 29 27.11 11.52 3.37
N GLU A 30 28.20 11.56 4.14
CA GLU A 30 28.39 10.73 5.32
C GLU A 30 28.50 11.58 6.59
N GLU A 31 27.95 11.07 7.68
CA GLU A 31 28.08 11.64 9.01
C GLU A 31 28.81 10.68 9.95
N TYR A 32 29.61 11.24 10.85
CA TYR A 32 30.34 10.46 11.84
C TYR A 32 29.41 10.10 13.01
N LEU A 33 29.16 8.81 13.22
CA LEU A 33 28.37 8.32 14.33
C LEU A 33 29.23 7.47 15.27
N LEU A 34 29.06 7.65 16.57
CA LEU A 34 29.59 6.73 17.60
C LEU A 34 28.89 5.38 17.57
N CYS A 35 27.69 5.36 16.99
CA CYS A 35 26.82 4.22 16.86
C CYS A 35 25.94 4.44 15.63
N GLY A 36 26.16 3.69 14.55
CA GLY A 36 25.35 3.81 13.33
C GLY A 36 24.74 2.48 12.86
N PRO A 37 23.64 2.54 12.09
CA PRO A 37 23.00 1.36 11.52
C PRO A 37 23.88 0.76 10.41
N SER A 38 24.35 -0.47 10.59
CA SER A 38 25.42 -1.07 9.76
C SER A 38 24.94 -1.84 8.53
N CYS A 39 23.65 -1.76 8.19
CA CYS A 39 22.98 -2.78 7.36
C CYS A 39 22.34 -2.24 6.07
N ALA A 40 21.84 -1.00 6.05
CA ALA A 40 21.12 -0.46 4.90
C ALA A 40 22.08 -0.02 3.78
N ASN A 41 21.84 -0.50 2.56
CA ASN A 41 22.62 -0.17 1.37
C ASN A 41 21.74 -0.23 0.12
N CYS A 42 22.27 0.11 -1.06
CA CYS A 42 21.45 0.10 -2.28
C CYS A 42 20.89 -1.29 -2.65
N SER A 43 21.56 -2.38 -2.26
CA SER A 43 21.12 -3.76 -2.53
C SER A 43 20.11 -4.28 -1.50
N ASN A 44 20.12 -3.72 -0.29
CA ASN A 44 19.15 -3.99 0.76
C ASN A 44 18.81 -2.69 1.49
N PRO A 45 17.86 -1.91 0.96
CA PRO A 45 17.57 -0.58 1.49
C PRO A 45 16.80 -0.58 2.82
N ASN A 46 16.01 -1.64 3.07
CA ASN A 46 15.22 -1.80 4.28
C ASN A 46 15.43 -3.19 4.92
N PRO A 47 16.62 -3.46 5.48
CA PRO A 47 16.93 -4.71 6.17
C PRO A 47 16.01 -4.91 7.38
N MET A 48 15.21 -5.99 7.40
CA MET A 48 14.35 -6.33 8.55
C MET A 48 15.16 -6.67 9.82
N ASN A 49 16.37 -7.21 9.66
CA ASN A 49 17.25 -7.61 10.75
C ASN A 49 18.62 -6.97 10.57
N CYS A 50 18.79 -5.79 11.16
CA CYS A 50 20.11 -5.23 11.38
C CYS A 50 20.66 -5.81 12.67
N SER A 51 21.94 -6.17 12.69
CA SER A 51 22.59 -6.46 13.97
C SER A 51 22.54 -5.21 14.84
N ASP A 52 22.24 -5.38 16.13
CA ASP A 52 22.36 -4.32 17.15
C ASP A 52 23.83 -3.99 17.46
N ASP A 53 24.77 -4.58 16.72
CA ASP A 53 26.20 -4.29 16.78
C ASP A 53 26.44 -2.82 16.41
N CYS A 54 26.46 -2.01 17.45
CA CYS A 54 26.82 -0.62 17.44
C CYS A 54 28.29 -0.47 17.05
N VAL A 55 28.54 -0.02 15.82
CA VAL A 55 29.89 0.27 15.32
C VAL A 55 30.07 1.79 15.25
N GLU A 56 31.25 2.26 15.65
CA GLU A 56 31.67 3.66 15.50
C GLU A 56 32.28 3.84 14.09
N GLY A 57 31.84 4.84 13.33
CA GLY A 57 32.29 5.05 11.95
C GLY A 57 31.55 6.14 11.17
N CYS A 58 31.78 6.19 9.87
CA CYS A 58 31.08 7.07 8.93
C CYS A 58 29.88 6.34 8.29
N TYR A 59 28.71 6.95 8.39
CA TYR A 59 27.44 6.39 7.93
C TYR A 59 26.79 7.32 6.92
N CYS A 60 26.07 6.77 5.95
CA CYS A 60 25.30 7.60 5.03
C CYS A 60 24.29 8.43 5.82
N MET A 61 24.24 9.72 5.53
CA MET A 61 23.24 10.62 6.11
C MET A 61 21.83 10.13 5.77
N THR A 62 20.85 10.49 6.59
CA THR A 62 19.43 10.22 6.33
C THR A 62 19.03 10.59 4.88
N GLY A 63 18.42 9.64 4.17
CA GLY A 63 18.03 9.79 2.76
C GLY A 63 19.10 9.37 1.74
N TYR A 64 20.26 8.91 2.19
CA TYR A 64 21.32 8.35 1.36
C TYR A 64 21.56 6.87 1.68
N LEU A 65 21.96 6.10 0.67
CA LEU A 65 22.33 4.70 0.79
C LEU A 65 23.69 4.45 0.15
N ARG A 66 24.45 3.53 0.74
CA ARG A 66 25.78 3.17 0.22
C ARG A 66 25.60 2.26 -0.99
N ASN A 67 26.14 2.66 -2.14
CA ASN A 67 26.16 1.82 -3.35
C ASN A 67 27.33 0.83 -3.32
N ASP A 68 27.41 -0.05 -4.33
CA ASP A 68 28.47 -1.08 -4.44
C ASP A 68 29.88 -0.49 -4.61
N ASN A 69 29.98 0.77 -5.04
CA ASN A 69 31.24 1.52 -5.10
C ASN A 69 31.63 2.16 -3.74
N GLY A 70 30.87 1.89 -2.67
CA GLY A 70 31.12 2.41 -1.34
C GLY A 70 30.72 3.88 -1.14
N THR A 71 30.04 4.51 -2.10
CA THR A 71 29.65 5.93 -2.04
C THR A 71 28.19 6.08 -1.59
N CYS A 72 27.92 7.02 -0.69
CA CYS A 72 26.55 7.37 -0.30
C CYS A 72 25.86 8.20 -1.38
N VAL A 73 24.86 7.61 -2.02
CA VAL A 73 24.07 8.22 -3.09
C VAL A 73 22.62 8.37 -2.63
N THR A 74 21.89 9.28 -3.27
CA THR A 74 20.45 9.43 -3.02
C THR A 74 19.71 8.16 -3.42
N VAL A 75 18.58 7.85 -2.77
CA VAL A 75 17.86 6.59 -2.98
C VAL A 75 17.45 6.36 -4.45
N ASP A 76 17.10 7.42 -5.18
CA ASP A 76 16.81 7.40 -6.62
C ASP A 76 18.02 6.96 -7.48
N LYS A 77 19.24 7.09 -6.98
CA LYS A 77 20.47 6.65 -7.66
C LYS A 77 20.87 5.23 -7.32
N CYS A 78 20.20 4.57 -6.36
CA CYS A 78 20.34 3.13 -6.15
C CYS A 78 19.65 2.30 -7.24
N VAL A 79 18.87 2.93 -8.12
CA VAL A 79 17.97 2.31 -9.11
C VAL A 79 18.71 1.50 -10.20
N THR A 80 20.04 1.42 -10.19
CA THR A 80 20.77 0.64 -11.20
C THR A 80 20.69 -0.87 -11.02
N THR A 81 20.23 -1.40 -9.88
CA THR A 81 20.22 -2.87 -9.63
C THR A 81 18.89 -3.45 -9.13
N LEU A 82 17.95 -2.65 -8.62
CA LEU A 82 16.63 -3.14 -8.20
C LEU A 82 15.64 -3.10 -9.36
N SER A 83 15.57 -4.18 -10.14
CA SER A 83 14.52 -4.35 -11.14
C SER A 83 13.23 -4.80 -10.44
N CYS A 84 12.26 -3.90 -10.29
CA CYS A 84 10.92 -4.28 -9.82
C CYS A 84 10.19 -5.16 -10.83
N GLY A 85 9.15 -5.86 -10.36
CA GLY A 85 8.32 -6.71 -11.20
C GLY A 85 7.49 -5.94 -12.25
N VAL A 86 6.78 -6.69 -13.09
CA VAL A 86 5.85 -6.10 -14.06
C VAL A 86 4.76 -5.34 -13.31
N ASN A 87 4.50 -4.09 -13.72
CA ASN A 87 3.57 -3.14 -13.09
C ASN A 87 3.93 -2.73 -11.66
N GLU A 88 5.19 -2.91 -11.28
CA GLU A 88 5.71 -2.36 -10.04
C GLU A 88 6.64 -1.18 -10.31
N GLU A 89 6.76 -0.30 -9.33
CA GLU A 89 7.73 0.77 -9.30
C GLU A 89 8.45 0.78 -7.95
N PHE A 90 9.72 1.17 -7.97
CA PHE A 90 10.49 1.31 -6.76
C PHE A 90 10.16 2.65 -6.10
N LEU A 91 9.69 2.61 -4.86
CA LEU A 91 9.46 3.80 -4.06
C LEU A 91 10.42 3.83 -2.86
N PRO A 92 11.09 4.98 -2.61
CA PRO A 92 11.89 5.18 -1.39
C PRO A 92 11.01 5.17 -0.12
N CYS A 93 9.73 5.49 -0.29
CA CYS A 93 8.73 5.60 0.77
C CYS A 93 7.37 5.30 0.13
N GLY A 94 7.01 4.02 0.05
CA GLY A 94 5.68 3.56 -0.35
C GLY A 94 4.81 3.25 0.86
N SER A 95 3.49 3.38 0.70
CA SER A 95 2.51 3.16 1.77
C SER A 95 2.72 1.82 2.48
N ALA A 96 2.70 1.81 3.82
CA ALA A 96 2.67 0.58 4.60
C ALA A 96 1.35 -0.22 4.41
N CYS A 97 0.30 0.42 3.89
CA CYS A 97 -0.95 -0.20 3.47
C CYS A 97 -1.07 -0.06 1.95
N PRO A 98 -0.32 -0.84 1.15
CA PRO A 98 -0.46 -0.82 -0.30
C PRO A 98 -1.84 -1.36 -0.70
N ALA A 99 -2.38 -0.84 -1.80
CA ALA A 99 -3.63 -1.34 -2.37
C ALA A 99 -3.49 -2.81 -2.80
N THR A 100 -4.42 -3.65 -2.36
CA THR A 100 -4.47 -5.08 -2.72
C THR A 100 -5.74 -5.38 -3.49
N CYS A 101 -5.84 -6.58 -4.04
CA CYS A 101 -7.10 -7.00 -4.65
C CYS A 101 -8.24 -6.97 -3.64
N SER A 102 -8.04 -7.47 -2.42
CA SER A 102 -9.09 -7.45 -1.37
C SER A 102 -9.39 -6.06 -0.82
N ILE A 103 -8.41 -5.15 -0.82
CA ILE A 103 -8.54 -3.78 -0.31
C ILE A 103 -7.93 -2.80 -1.32
N PRO A 104 -8.70 -2.43 -2.37
CA PRO A 104 -8.27 -1.48 -3.39
C PRO A 104 -8.05 -0.07 -2.86
N GLU A 105 -8.88 0.36 -1.92
CA GLU A 105 -8.83 1.68 -1.29
C GLU A 105 -8.74 1.51 0.24
N PRO A 106 -7.53 1.49 0.83
CA PRO A 106 -7.36 1.44 2.28
C PRO A 106 -7.88 2.73 2.94
N GLU A 107 -8.96 2.66 3.73
CA GLU A 107 -9.59 3.84 4.35
C GLU A 107 -8.72 4.50 5.43
N VAL A 108 -7.94 3.72 6.18
CA VAL A 108 -7.11 4.21 7.28
C VAL A 108 -5.71 3.65 7.12
N CYS A 109 -4.77 4.50 6.74
CA CYS A 109 -3.35 4.17 6.75
C CYS A 109 -2.57 5.28 7.46
N GLY A 110 -1.57 4.88 8.24
CA GLY A 110 -0.65 5.82 8.91
C GLY A 110 0.28 6.53 7.92
N LEU A 111 1.13 7.41 8.45
CA LEU A 111 2.21 8.04 7.68
C LEU A 111 3.45 7.15 7.56
N ASP A 112 3.39 5.95 8.13
CA ASP A 112 4.46 4.97 8.04
C ASP A 112 4.61 4.52 6.59
N CYS A 113 5.85 4.48 6.13
CA CYS A 113 6.19 4.02 4.80
C CYS A 113 7.37 3.08 4.84
N SER A 114 7.46 2.24 3.82
CA SER A 114 8.58 1.33 3.62
C SER A 114 9.20 1.55 2.25
N MET A 115 10.48 1.27 2.15
CA MET A 115 11.18 1.30 0.86
C MET A 115 11.06 -0.06 0.17
N GLY A 116 10.81 -0.08 -1.14
CA GLY A 116 10.65 -1.32 -1.90
C GLY A 116 9.93 -1.15 -3.22
N CYS A 117 9.51 -2.27 -3.80
CA CYS A 117 8.69 -2.32 -5.02
C CYS A 117 7.20 -2.32 -4.66
N PHE A 118 6.47 -1.35 -5.18
CA PHE A 118 5.04 -1.16 -4.96
C PHE A 118 4.29 -1.26 -6.28
N CYS A 119 3.02 -1.67 -6.25
CA CYS A 119 2.19 -1.61 -7.43
C CYS A 119 2.03 -0.16 -7.88
N LYS A 120 2.17 0.07 -9.18
CA LYS A 120 1.91 1.37 -9.78
C LYS A 120 0.45 1.77 -9.56
N GLU A 121 0.16 3.06 -9.65
CA GLU A 121 -1.21 3.58 -9.61
C GLU A 121 -2.13 2.84 -10.60
N GLY A 122 -3.33 2.45 -10.13
CA GLY A 122 -4.29 1.64 -10.89
C GLY A 122 -4.01 0.13 -10.92
N PHE A 123 -2.94 -0.32 -10.27
CA PHE A 123 -2.65 -1.74 -10.07
C PHE A 123 -2.75 -2.12 -8.59
N TYR A 124 -3.20 -3.35 -8.37
CA TYR A 124 -3.50 -3.91 -7.06
C TYR A 124 -2.67 -5.15 -6.85
N ARG A 125 -2.11 -5.31 -5.65
CA ARG A 125 -1.35 -6.51 -5.32
C ARG A 125 -2.31 -7.68 -5.15
N ASP A 126 -2.20 -8.66 -6.03
CA ASP A 126 -2.86 -9.95 -5.87
C ASP A 126 -2.16 -10.73 -4.73
N GLU A 127 -2.91 -11.03 -3.67
CA GLU A 127 -2.41 -11.76 -2.51
C GLU A 127 -2.05 -13.22 -2.82
N ILE A 128 -2.54 -13.79 -3.92
CA ILE A 128 -2.29 -15.18 -4.34
C ILE A 128 -1.03 -15.26 -5.20
N SER A 129 -0.97 -14.52 -6.31
CA SER A 129 0.19 -14.56 -7.22
C SER A 129 1.34 -13.66 -6.79
N HIS A 130 1.10 -12.75 -5.83
CA HIS A 130 2.00 -11.67 -5.42
C HIS A 130 2.37 -10.69 -6.55
N ARG A 131 1.60 -10.66 -7.65
CA ARG A 131 1.81 -9.76 -8.79
C ARG A 131 0.87 -8.56 -8.74
N CYS A 132 1.29 -7.46 -9.34
CA CYS A 132 0.44 -6.29 -9.53
C CYS A 132 -0.42 -6.43 -10.79
N VAL A 133 -1.73 -6.51 -10.58
CA VAL A 133 -2.74 -6.71 -11.63
C VAL A 133 -3.74 -5.56 -11.64
N THR A 134 -4.47 -5.40 -12.74
CA THR A 134 -5.61 -4.47 -12.79
C THR A 134 -6.79 -5.07 -12.01
N PHE A 135 -7.70 -4.23 -11.52
CA PHE A 135 -8.79 -4.69 -10.65
C PHE A 135 -9.68 -5.77 -11.29
N ASP A 136 -9.94 -5.69 -12.59
CA ASP A 136 -10.68 -6.68 -13.38
C ASP A 136 -9.99 -8.06 -13.46
N LYS A 137 -8.71 -8.12 -13.12
CA LYS A 137 -7.89 -9.34 -13.12
C LYS A 137 -7.58 -9.83 -11.71
N CYS A 138 -8.17 -9.22 -10.69
CA CYS A 138 -8.10 -9.76 -9.35
C CYS A 138 -8.74 -11.16 -9.32
N PRO A 139 -8.11 -12.13 -8.64
CA PRO A 139 -8.64 -13.48 -8.60
C PRO A 139 -10.00 -13.48 -7.90
N VAL A 140 -11.04 -13.73 -8.67
CA VAL A 140 -12.37 -14.00 -8.17
C VAL A 140 -12.45 -15.50 -7.92
N ASP A 141 -12.50 -15.92 -6.66
CA ASP A 141 -12.74 -17.33 -6.37
C ASP A 141 -14.23 -17.61 -6.63
N THR A 142 -14.50 -18.15 -7.82
CA THR A 142 -15.83 -18.49 -8.31
C THR A 142 -16.52 -19.59 -7.51
N ASN A 143 -15.82 -20.22 -6.54
CA ASN A 143 -16.40 -21.22 -5.65
C ASN A 143 -16.72 -20.67 -4.24
N LEU A 144 -16.52 -19.36 -3.99
CA LEU A 144 -16.87 -18.74 -2.71
C LEU A 144 -18.38 -18.60 -2.52
N CYS A 145 -19.13 -18.39 -3.61
CA CYS A 145 -20.57 -18.20 -3.58
C CYS A 145 -21.29 -19.51 -3.90
N PHE A 146 -21.94 -20.08 -2.89
CA PHE A 146 -22.61 -21.37 -2.99
C PHE A 146 -24.06 -21.24 -3.48
N ASN A 147 -24.67 -20.07 -3.35
CA ASN A 147 -26.04 -19.86 -3.81
C ASN A 147 -26.07 -19.58 -5.31
N LYS A 148 -27.20 -19.91 -5.93
CA LYS A 148 -27.40 -19.65 -7.36
C LYS A 148 -27.53 -18.15 -7.59
N ASN A 149 -27.05 -17.71 -8.76
CA ASN A 149 -27.12 -16.33 -9.23
C ASN A 149 -26.38 -15.31 -8.35
N GLU A 150 -25.41 -15.76 -7.56
CA GLU A 150 -24.46 -14.90 -6.87
C GLU A 150 -23.14 -14.83 -7.64
N VAL A 151 -22.48 -13.68 -7.54
CA VAL A 151 -21.10 -13.47 -7.97
C VAL A 151 -20.32 -12.91 -6.80
N TYR A 152 -19.08 -13.36 -6.63
CA TYR A 152 -18.21 -12.79 -5.61
C TYR A 152 -17.74 -11.42 -6.09
N ASP A 153 -18.17 -10.37 -5.39
CA ASP A 153 -17.74 -9.01 -5.62
C ASP A 153 -16.72 -8.64 -4.55
N VAL A 154 -15.60 -8.11 -5.01
CA VAL A 154 -14.44 -7.81 -4.18
C VAL A 154 -14.67 -6.56 -3.33
N CYS A 155 -15.59 -5.68 -3.71
CA CYS A 155 -15.75 -4.37 -3.06
C CYS A 155 -17.18 -4.00 -2.70
N ASN A 156 -18.18 -4.69 -3.25
CA ASN A 156 -19.59 -4.35 -3.08
C ASN A 156 -20.40 -5.35 -2.24
N GLY A 157 -19.72 -6.27 -1.54
CA GLY A 157 -20.33 -7.34 -0.75
C GLY A 157 -21.23 -6.90 0.41
N SER A 158 -21.15 -5.63 0.84
CA SER A 158 -22.01 -5.07 1.90
C SER A 158 -23.08 -4.10 1.40
N CYS A 159 -23.12 -3.79 0.10
CA CYS A 159 -24.07 -2.84 -0.45
C CYS A 159 -24.65 -3.33 -1.79
N GLU A 160 -25.54 -4.33 -1.69
CA GLU A 160 -26.24 -4.87 -2.85
C GLU A 160 -27.73 -4.48 -2.86
N PRO A 161 -28.33 -4.35 -4.05
CA PRO A 161 -29.77 -4.18 -4.20
C PRO A 161 -30.58 -5.33 -3.56
N SER A 162 -31.64 -4.98 -2.84
CA SER A 162 -32.56 -5.94 -2.21
C SER A 162 -34.01 -5.65 -2.57
N CYS A 163 -34.91 -6.60 -2.32
CA CYS A 163 -36.34 -6.38 -2.51
C CYS A 163 -36.90 -5.26 -1.61
N SER A 164 -36.28 -5.04 -0.45
CA SER A 164 -36.67 -3.99 0.52
C SER A 164 -36.07 -2.62 0.16
N ASP A 165 -34.88 -2.61 -0.45
CA ASP A 165 -34.20 -1.42 -0.94
C ASP A 165 -33.52 -1.72 -2.29
N PRO A 166 -34.24 -1.52 -3.41
CA PRO A 166 -33.72 -1.82 -4.75
C PRO A 166 -32.64 -0.84 -5.24
N GLU A 167 -32.53 0.33 -4.62
CA GLU A 167 -31.58 1.39 -4.98
C GLU A 167 -30.87 1.90 -3.73
N PRO A 168 -30.06 1.04 -3.06
CA PRO A 168 -29.39 1.44 -1.84
C PRO A 168 -28.32 2.48 -2.13
N VAL A 169 -28.19 3.45 -1.22
CA VAL A 169 -27.10 4.42 -1.28
C VAL A 169 -25.86 3.78 -0.67
N CYS A 170 -24.91 3.40 -1.52
CA CYS A 170 -23.67 2.77 -1.08
C CYS A 170 -22.64 3.80 -0.60
N THR A 171 -22.02 3.51 0.54
CA THR A 171 -20.79 4.18 0.96
C THR A 171 -19.63 3.66 0.12
N LYS A 172 -18.51 4.38 0.12
CA LYS A 172 -17.25 3.88 -0.47
C LYS A 172 -16.57 2.79 0.37
N ALA A 173 -17.26 2.27 1.39
CA ALA A 173 -16.73 1.21 2.23
C ALA A 173 -16.64 -0.06 1.40
N CYS A 174 -15.41 -0.47 1.12
CA CYS A 174 -15.11 -1.61 0.29
C CYS A 174 -15.13 -2.88 1.13
N THR A 175 -16.14 -3.73 0.92
CA THR A 175 -16.23 -5.03 1.59
C THR A 175 -16.41 -6.10 0.56
N SER A 176 -15.60 -7.16 0.62
CA SER A 176 -15.75 -8.31 -0.26
C SER A 176 -16.89 -9.22 0.20
N GLY A 177 -17.60 -9.83 -0.76
CA GLY A 177 -18.72 -10.71 -0.46
C GLY A 177 -19.48 -11.19 -1.69
N CYS A 178 -20.39 -12.13 -1.49
CA CYS A 178 -21.27 -12.62 -2.54
C CYS A 178 -22.45 -11.67 -2.72
N ILE A 179 -22.60 -11.12 -3.93
CA ILE A 179 -23.73 -10.27 -4.29
C ILE A 179 -24.58 -10.92 -5.37
N CYS A 180 -25.82 -10.50 -5.48
CA CYS A 180 -26.66 -10.89 -6.60
C CYS A 180 -26.09 -10.44 -7.94
N THR A 181 -26.13 -11.34 -8.92
CA THR A 181 -25.80 -11.02 -10.32
C THR A 181 -26.62 -9.83 -10.83
N SER A 182 -26.03 -9.03 -11.72
CA SER A 182 -26.63 -7.78 -12.19
C SER A 182 -28.07 -7.96 -12.68
N GLY A 183 -28.99 -7.15 -12.14
CA GLY A 183 -30.41 -7.18 -12.48
C GLY A 183 -31.28 -8.05 -11.56
N LEU A 184 -30.69 -8.73 -10.57
CA LEU A 184 -31.42 -9.44 -9.52
C LEU A 184 -31.37 -8.67 -8.20
N LEU A 185 -32.37 -8.91 -7.35
CA LEU A 185 -32.52 -8.34 -6.01
C LEU A 185 -32.46 -9.47 -4.97
N ARG A 186 -31.80 -9.23 -3.85
CA ARG A 186 -31.82 -10.17 -2.72
C ARG A 186 -33.16 -10.10 -1.99
N ASN A 187 -33.83 -11.23 -1.82
CA ASN A 187 -35.06 -11.33 -1.03
C ASN A 187 -34.78 -11.52 0.48
N LEU A 188 -35.81 -11.56 1.31
CA LEU A 188 -35.69 -11.76 2.77
C LEU A 188 -35.20 -13.17 3.16
N GLU A 189 -35.30 -14.14 2.25
CA GLU A 189 -34.83 -15.52 2.44
C GLU A 189 -33.34 -15.67 2.10
N GLY A 190 -32.74 -14.62 1.51
CA GLY A 190 -31.34 -14.59 1.08
C GLY A 190 -31.14 -14.97 -0.39
N ASP A 191 -32.20 -15.27 -1.14
CA ASP A 191 -32.11 -15.67 -2.54
C ASP A 191 -32.08 -14.46 -3.50
N CYS A 192 -31.28 -14.58 -4.56
CA CYS A 192 -31.23 -13.61 -5.65
C CYS A 192 -32.34 -13.88 -6.67
N VAL A 193 -33.33 -12.98 -6.71
CA VAL A 193 -34.54 -13.13 -7.51
C VAL A 193 -34.75 -11.92 -8.43
N SER A 194 -35.52 -12.12 -9.49
CA SER A 194 -35.95 -11.02 -10.36
C SER A 194 -36.99 -10.13 -9.66
N VAL A 195 -37.13 -8.88 -10.11
CA VAL A 195 -38.02 -7.88 -9.49
C VAL A 195 -39.46 -8.37 -9.33
N ASP A 196 -39.98 -9.13 -10.32
CA ASP A 196 -41.32 -9.72 -10.30
C ASP A 196 -41.53 -10.78 -9.21
N LYS A 197 -40.43 -11.31 -8.64
CA LYS A 197 -40.43 -12.34 -7.60
C LYS A 197 -40.13 -11.79 -6.21
N CYS A 198 -40.01 -10.47 -6.05
CA CYS A 198 -40.00 -9.85 -4.74
C CYS A 198 -41.40 -10.00 -4.12
N SER A 199 -41.53 -10.89 -3.12
CA SER A 199 -42.81 -11.22 -2.47
C SER A 199 -43.57 -9.99 -2.00
N VAL A 200 -44.77 -9.80 -2.55
CA VAL A 200 -45.69 -8.70 -2.26
C VAL A 200 -46.47 -9.01 -0.98
N ASN A 201 -45.84 -8.90 0.18
CA ASN A 201 -46.58 -8.95 1.45
C ASN A 201 -46.20 -7.79 2.35
N GLY A 202 -46.87 -6.66 2.10
CA GLY A 202 -47.07 -5.58 3.06
C GLY A 202 -46.27 -4.29 2.79
N THR A 203 -46.97 -3.30 2.23
CA THR A 203 -46.75 -1.85 2.44
C THR A 203 -45.57 -1.11 1.78
N VAL A 204 -45.03 -1.58 0.66
CA VAL A 204 -44.18 -0.73 -0.21
C VAL A 204 -44.89 -0.52 -1.55
N PRO A 205 -44.97 0.70 -2.11
CA PRO A 205 -45.47 0.92 -3.46
C PRO A 205 -44.69 -0.01 -4.39
N ASP A 206 -45.44 -0.86 -5.10
CA ASP A 206 -44.99 -1.90 -6.01
C ASP A 206 -43.55 -1.65 -6.52
N VAL A 207 -42.61 -2.46 -6.06
CA VAL A 207 -41.16 -2.35 -6.39
C VAL A 207 -41.00 -2.29 -7.91
N LEU A 208 -41.83 -3.02 -8.65
CA LEU A 208 -41.93 -2.97 -10.11
C LEU A 208 -42.38 -1.60 -10.61
N THR A 209 -43.41 -0.99 -10.03
CA THR A 209 -43.83 0.39 -10.34
C THR A 209 -42.73 1.41 -10.05
N LYS A 210 -41.98 1.30 -8.95
CA LYS A 210 -40.82 2.19 -8.68
C LYS A 210 -39.76 2.02 -9.77
N TYR A 211 -39.41 0.79 -10.11
CA TYR A 211 -38.41 0.48 -11.14
C TYR A 211 -38.85 0.96 -12.54
N LEU A 212 -40.11 0.71 -12.91
CA LEU A 212 -40.70 1.17 -14.17
C LEU A 212 -40.78 2.70 -14.23
N ASN A 213 -41.11 3.37 -13.12
CA ASN A 213 -41.11 4.83 -13.06
C ASN A 213 -39.69 5.39 -13.22
N THR A 214 -38.67 4.78 -12.60
CA THR A 214 -37.26 5.17 -12.82
C THR A 214 -36.87 5.01 -14.29
N ILE A 215 -37.19 3.86 -14.91
CA ILE A 215 -36.94 3.62 -16.34
C ILE A 215 -37.66 4.64 -17.22
N ASN A 216 -38.94 4.90 -16.96
CA ASN A 216 -39.75 5.86 -17.71
C ASN A 216 -39.22 7.30 -17.56
N ASN A 217 -38.72 7.67 -16.39
CA ASN A 217 -38.08 8.96 -16.13
C ASN A 217 -36.74 9.11 -16.89
N ILE A 218 -35.95 8.04 -17.00
CA ILE A 218 -34.69 8.03 -17.76
C ILE A 218 -34.95 8.05 -19.27
N LEU A 219 -35.99 7.35 -19.72
CA LEU A 219 -36.35 7.25 -21.15
C LEU A 219 -37.27 8.39 -21.63
N HIS A 220 -37.67 9.31 -20.75
CA HIS A 220 -38.70 10.34 -21.01
C HIS A 220 -40.00 9.78 -21.62
N LEU A 221 -40.34 8.54 -21.28
CA LEU A 221 -41.57 7.90 -21.72
C LEU A 221 -42.67 8.30 -20.74
N SER A 222 -43.30 9.45 -20.98
CA SER A 222 -44.51 9.85 -20.27
C SER A 222 -45.60 8.81 -20.58
N ILE A 223 -46.06 8.10 -19.55
CA ILE A 223 -47.26 7.27 -19.64
C ILE A 223 -48.44 8.22 -19.90
N ILE A 224 -49.03 8.13 -21.10
CA ILE A 224 -50.32 8.74 -21.47
C ILE A 224 -51.44 7.79 -21.06
#